data_AF-A0A522F2U5-F1
#
_entry.id   AF-A0A522F2U5-F1
#
_cell.length_a   1.000
_cell.length_b   1.000
_cell.length_c   1.000
_cell.angle_alpha   90.00
_cell.angle_beta   90.00
_cell.angle_gamma   90.00
#
_symmetry.space_group_name_H-M   'P 1'
#
loop_
_entity.id
_entity.type
_entity.pdbx_description
1 polymer ?
#
loop_
_entity_poly.entity_id
_entity_poly.type
_entity_poly.pdbx_seq_one_letter_code
_entity_poly.pdbx_strand_id
1 'polypeptide(L)' 'MLNSILLFGMPNGMELVLIVVVVLLLFGGKKIPELMRGLGKGIKEFKDSSKGIDSTEEKKEDQK' A
#
# COMPACT_ATOMS: atom_id res chain seq x y z
N MET A 1 -30.70 -12.98 -7.11
CA MET A 1 -30.90 -11.79 -6.25
C MET A 1 -29.56 -11.27 -5.71
N LEU A 2 -28.79 -12.04 -4.93
CA LEU A 2 -27.45 -11.62 -4.45
C LEU A 2 -26.40 -11.45 -5.56
N ASN A 3 -26.42 -12.31 -6.57
CA ASN A 3 -25.46 -12.26 -7.68
C ASN A 3 -25.59 -10.99 -8.55
N SER A 4 -26.78 -10.40 -8.62
CA SER A 4 -27.03 -9.17 -9.40
C SER A 4 -26.47 -7.94 -8.69
N ILE A 5 -26.52 -7.90 -7.35
CA ILE A 5 -25.89 -6.85 -6.54
C ILE A 5 -24.37 -6.97 -6.59
N LEU A 6 -23.82 -8.20 -6.61
CA LEU A 6 -22.37 -8.38 -6.78
C LEU A 6 -21.90 -7.98 -8.18
N LEU A 7 -22.70 -8.25 -9.22
CA LEU A 7 -22.39 -7.85 -10.60
C LEU A 7 -22.53 -6.34 -10.85
N PHE A 8 -23.47 -5.66 -10.16
CA PHE A 8 -23.62 -4.20 -10.22
C PHE A 8 -22.78 -3.44 -9.18
N GLY A 9 -22.38 -4.10 -8.10
CA GLY A 9 -21.67 -3.50 -6.97
C GLY A 9 -20.16 -3.73 -7.00
N MET A 10 -19.68 -4.69 -7.79
CA MET A 10 -18.29 -4.70 -8.20
C MET A 10 -18.16 -3.73 -9.38
N PRO A 11 -17.33 -2.67 -9.27
CA PRO A 11 -17.10 -1.79 -10.39
C PRO A 11 -16.50 -2.63 -11.51
N ASN A 12 -17.22 -2.65 -12.62
CA ASN A 12 -16.78 -3.29 -13.85
C ASN A 12 -15.40 -2.72 -14.22
N GLY A 13 -14.52 -3.46 -14.89
CA GLY A 13 -13.16 -2.98 -15.19
C GLY A 13 -13.13 -1.59 -15.88
N MET A 14 -14.15 -1.27 -16.67
CA MET A 14 -14.34 0.06 -17.28
C MET A 14 -14.64 1.18 -16.26
N GLU A 15 -15.42 0.88 -15.22
CA GLU A 15 -15.80 1.82 -14.18
C GLU A 15 -14.60 2.13 -13.27
N LEU A 16 -13.77 1.12 -12.95
CA LEU A 16 -12.49 1.34 -12.28
C LEU A 16 -11.56 2.22 -13.13
N VAL A 17 -11.46 1.99 -14.43
CA VAL A 17 -10.66 2.84 -15.33
C VAL A 17 -11.17 4.28 -15.30
N LEU A 18 -12.49 4.50 -15.33
CA LEU A 18 -13.07 5.83 -15.29
C LEU A 18 -12.81 6.54 -13.95
N ILE A 19 -12.91 5.83 -12.82
CA ILE A 19 -12.53 6.35 -11.50
C ILE A 19 -11.05 6.74 -11.47
N VAL A 20 -10.16 5.87 -11.97
CA VAL A 20 -8.72 6.15 -12.05
C VAL A 20 -8.48 7.38 -12.91
N VAL A 21 -9.14 7.53 -14.06
CA VAL A 21 -9.02 8.72 -14.90
C VAL A 21 -9.45 9.99 -14.16
N VAL A 22 -10.58 9.99 -13.45
CA VAL A 22 -11.02 11.14 -12.66
C VAL A 22 -10.01 11.47 -11.56
N VAL A 23 -9.53 10.48 -10.82
CA VAL A 23 -8.48 10.67 -9.79
C VAL A 23 -7.20 11.23 -10.41
N LEU A 24 -6.79 10.72 -11.58
CA LEU A 24 -5.63 11.23 -12.31
C LEU A 24 -5.82 12.66 -12.83
N LEU A 25 -7.03 13.08 -13.15
CA LEU A 25 -7.33 14.47 -13.53
C LEU A 25 -7.27 15.41 -12.32
N LEU A 26 -7.79 14.97 -11.16
CA LEU A 26 -7.78 15.77 -9.92
C LEU A 26 -6.39 15.89 -9.30
N PHE A 27 -5.66 14.77 -9.19
CA PHE A 27 -4.37 14.72 -8.53
C PHE A 27 -3.19 14.82 -9.52
N GLY A 28 -3.41 14.56 -10.80
CA GLY A 28 -2.36 14.49 -11.81
C GLY A 28 -1.66 13.11 -11.85
N GLY A 29 -1.27 12.69 -13.06
CA GLY A 29 -0.55 11.42 -13.34
C GLY A 29 0.72 11.19 -12.51
N LYS A 30 1.34 12.25 -12.00
CA LYS A 30 2.63 12.20 -11.31
C LYS A 30 2.52 12.14 -9.78
N LYS A 31 1.43 12.65 -9.18
CA LYS A 31 1.31 12.72 -7.71
C LYS A 31 1.08 11.37 -7.06
N ILE A 32 0.29 10.48 -7.67
CA ILE A 32 0.04 9.14 -7.12
C ILE A 32 1.35 8.32 -7.02
N PRO A 33 2.19 8.20 -8.08
CA PRO A 33 3.49 7.53 -7.98
C PRO A 33 4.45 8.20 -6.99
N GLU A 34 4.45 9.53 -6.92
CA GLU A 34 5.32 10.30 -6.02
C GLU A 34 4.98 10.03 -4.55
N LEU A 35 3.69 10.05 -4.20
CA LEU A 35 3.18 9.70 -2.88
C LEU A 35 3.49 8.24 -2.52
N MET A 36 3.29 7.31 -3.45
CA MET A 36 3.65 5.89 -3.23
C MET A 36 5.15 5.70 -2.98
N ARG A 37 6.01 6.42 -3.70
CA ARG A 37 7.47 6.36 -3.49
C ARG A 37 7.87 6.95 -2.14
N GLY A 38 7.27 8.06 -1.73
CA GLY A 38 7.51 8.65 -0.41
C GLY A 38 7.07 7.73 0.73
N LEU A 39 5.84 7.21 0.64
CA LEU A 39 5.28 6.27 1.62
C LEU A 39 6.10 4.97 1.68
N GLY A 40 6.50 4.42 0.53
CA GLY A 40 7.31 3.20 0.45
C GLY A 40 8.69 3.35 1.10
N LYS A 41 9.33 4.52 0.94
CA LYS A 41 10.59 4.82 1.65
C LYS A 41 10.38 4.90 3.16
N GLY A 42 9.35 5.61 3.61
CA GLY A 42 9.01 5.71 5.04
C GLY A 42 8.70 4.35 5.68
N ILE A 43 7.92 3.51 5.01
CA ILE A 43 7.64 2.13 5.48
C ILE A 43 8.93 1.30 5.54
N LYS A 44 9.82 1.44 4.56
CA LYS A 44 11.10 0.72 4.53
C LYS A 44 12.00 1.15 5.69
N GLU A 45 12.17 2.46 5.89
CA GLU A 45 12.97 3.00 7.01
C GLU A 45 12.38 2.59 8.37
N PHE A 46 11.05 2.66 8.52
CA PHE A 46 10.36 2.20 9.73
C PHE A 46 10.63 0.71 10.01
N LYS A 47 10.53 -0.13 8.98
CA LYS A 47 10.81 -1.57 9.10
C LYS A 47 12.28 -1.85 9.41
N ASP A 48 13.21 -1.13 8.78
CA ASP A 48 14.65 -1.31 8.99
C ASP A 48 15.05 -0.89 10.42
N SER A 49 14.50 0.23 10.91
CA SER A 49 14.69 0.65 12.31
C SER A 49 14.07 -0.32 13.30
N SER A 50 12.86 -0.83 13.04
CA SER A 50 12.18 -1.80 13.92
C SER A 50 12.95 -3.12 14.02
N LYS A 51 13.50 -3.62 12.91
CA LYS A 51 14.28 -4.87 12.89
C LYS A 51 15.59 -4.80 13.66
N GLY A 52 16.22 -3.63 13.74
CA GLY A 52 17.43 -3.42 14.55
C GLY A 52 17.18 -3.59 16.05
N ILE A 53 15.94 -3.39 16.49
CA ILE A 53 15.49 -3.56 17.88
C ILE A 53 15.33 -5.06 18.17
N ASP A 54 14.63 -5.79 17.30
CA ASP A 54 14.43 -7.24 17.43
C ASP A 54 15.76 -8.03 17.35
N SER A 55 16.69 -7.61 16.48
CA SER A 55 17.98 -8.30 16.29
C SER A 55 18.95 -8.14 17.47
N THR A 56 18.66 -7.25 18.43
CA THR A 56 19.50 -7.05 19.63
C THR A 56 19.10 -8.01 20.76
N GLU A 57 17.90 -8.59 20.72
CA GLU A 57 17.40 -9.49 21.76
C GLU A 57 17.77 -10.97 21.51
N GLU A 58 17.93 -11.40 20.24
CA GLU A 58 18.26 -12.79 19.91
C GLU A 58 19.73 -13.21 20.17
N LYS A 59 20.62 -12.31 20.59
CA LYS A 59 22.06 -12.61 20.78
C LYS A 59 22.53 -12.78 22.22
N LYS A 60 21.62 -12.89 23.20
CA LYS A 60 21.97 -13.02 24.63
C LYS A 60 21.71 -14.38 25.29
N GLU A 61 21.17 -15.39 24.61
CA GLU A 61 20.87 -16.70 25.25
C GLU A 61 21.90 -17.81 25.03
N ASP A 62 22.85 -17.71 24.09
CA ASP A 62 23.84 -18.78 23.84
C ASP A 62 25.17 -18.61 24.59
N GLN A 63 25.14 -18.01 25.79
CA GLN A 63 26.32 -17.97 26.67
C GLN A 63 25.91 -17.93 28.15
N LYS A 64 25.26 -19.00 28.63
CA LYS A 64 25.23 -19.33 30.06
C LYS A 64 25.24 -20.84 30.28
#